data_AF-A0A1H3G714-F1
#
_entry.id   AF-A0A1H3G714-F1
#
_cell.length_a   1.000
_cell.length_b   1.000
_cell.length_c   1.000
_cell.angle_alpha   90.00
_cell.angle_beta   90.00
_cell.angle_gamma   90.00
#
_symmetry.space_group_name_H-M   'P 1'
#
loop_
_entity.id
_entity.type
_entity.pdbx_description
1 polymer ?
#
loop_
_entity_poly.entity_id
_entity_poly.type
_entity_poly.pdbx_seq_one_letter_code
_entity_poly.pdbx_strand_id
1 'polypeptide(L)'
;MLVATQTVEVGLDLDLSALVTELAPGAALAQRSGRVNRKGDRSATRVVVAVPEGGKIPDKGTEPYTPSDLSAALTWVHRLAERPDGLAPWSLRAEAPPGQELRRLLLRRLELADSWNWARTSIEPFAQPDLDLWLADDLAADRDVGLICRAGMPDDPVLALRLLRLLPPRAHEVFPVRIGTLRSLLPDLRAAAGPPLLKRGDEITTLAEGDDLRVGDILVVDARAPVHIEGVVVAGDTRQPAIDVLEHAAVTADGQLQPIRPGTVALRWGTIRLPPYSERTASQTPAEAASAFGELPEAARAILREGPSGMAGRWSRDQRRALADLLIRPSPSRVSSPERVADLEAMRNAAIGLLRHGRVKDTALHVFSDADGEPSLLVLTDLRRAAVDEDIRQTWTPNDDAVPLDQHADAVAEAAGGLGQHLGLDDPEIHVLRLAGRHHDDGKADPRFQAVLGRRDGDPLLAKSATRGPSSDAAARSTAGLPPGWRHEQRSVLDVWRQVPDPARRLVARLVGTTHGHGRGGFPHNAATLLDMTNDGLPADAKEMFNEGEWEQLVEDTDEQHGVWAMAYLEALLRAADGRVSAAGS
;
A
#
# COMPACT_ATOMS: atom_id res chain seq x y z
N MET A 1 23.60 -3.43 -0.68
CA MET A 1 23.64 -2.08 -1.29
C MET A 1 22.29 -1.88 -1.97
N LEU A 2 21.52 -0.88 -1.54
CA LEU A 2 20.26 -0.51 -2.19
C LEU A 2 20.55 0.63 -3.15
N VAL A 3 20.23 0.45 -4.43
CA VAL A 3 20.26 1.51 -5.43
C VAL A 3 18.81 1.83 -5.76
N ALA A 4 18.43 3.09 -5.61
CA ALA A 4 17.04 3.51 -5.68
C ALA A 4 16.91 4.91 -6.28
N THR A 5 15.81 5.13 -6.97
CA THR A 5 15.33 6.46 -7.38
C THR A 5 14.66 7.18 -6.20
N GLN A 6 14.23 8.43 -6.41
CA GLN A 6 13.49 9.24 -5.42
C GLN A 6 12.24 8.54 -4.86
N THR A 7 11.70 7.56 -5.57
CA THR A 7 10.50 6.81 -5.18
C THR A 7 10.66 5.99 -3.89
N VAL A 8 11.89 5.67 -3.47
CA VAL A 8 12.13 5.02 -2.18
C VAL A 8 11.91 5.97 -0.99
N GLU A 9 11.85 7.29 -1.23
CA GLU A 9 11.74 8.31 -0.18
C GLU A 9 10.36 8.33 0.52
N VAL A 10 9.30 7.85 -0.16
CA VAL A 10 7.90 7.97 0.31
C VAL A 10 7.26 6.62 0.68
N GLY A 11 7.68 5.51 0.05
CA GLY A 11 6.93 4.26 0.10
C GLY A 11 7.44 3.15 1.05
N LEU A 12 8.62 3.30 1.65
CA LEU A 12 9.26 2.26 2.47
C LEU A 12 9.84 2.85 3.75
N ASP A 13 9.56 2.21 4.89
CA ASP A 13 10.18 2.54 6.17
C ASP A 13 11.55 1.86 6.27
N LEU A 14 12.60 2.60 5.90
CA LEU A 14 13.98 2.10 5.84
C LEU A 14 14.86 2.73 6.93
N ASP A 15 15.76 1.90 7.46
CA ASP A 15 16.83 2.30 8.37
C ASP A 15 18.20 1.89 7.78
N LEU A 16 18.81 2.81 7.03
CA LEU A 16 20.04 2.59 6.28
C LEU A 16 21.26 3.03 7.09
N SER A 17 22.36 2.28 7.02
CA SER A 17 23.59 2.62 7.74
C SER A 17 24.34 3.83 7.16
N ALA A 18 24.17 4.11 5.86
CA ALA A 18 24.79 5.24 5.16
C ALA A 18 24.01 5.55 3.86
N LEU A 19 24.23 6.75 3.31
CA LEU A 19 23.64 7.20 2.04
C LEU A 19 24.71 7.80 1.14
N VAL A 20 24.62 7.51 -0.16
CA VAL A 20 25.28 8.25 -1.23
C VAL A 20 24.17 8.79 -2.13
N THR A 21 24.16 10.09 -2.40
CA THR A 21 23.12 10.73 -3.21
C THR A 21 23.74 11.84 -4.07
N GLU A 22 23.14 12.13 -5.21
CA GLU A 22 23.47 13.33 -5.97
C GLU A 22 23.01 14.61 -5.24
N LEU A 23 23.60 15.74 -5.60
CA LEU A 23 23.11 17.03 -5.15
C LEU A 23 21.66 17.24 -5.60
N ALA A 24 20.81 17.62 -4.65
CA ALA A 24 19.40 17.92 -4.86
C ALA A 24 19.03 19.12 -3.99
N PRO A 25 17.84 19.73 -4.19
CA PRO A 25 17.34 20.78 -3.32
C PRO A 25 17.33 20.36 -1.84
N GLY A 26 17.49 21.32 -0.94
CA GLY A 26 17.70 21.05 0.49
C GLY A 26 16.62 20.18 1.12
N ALA A 27 15.35 20.39 0.78
CA ALA A 27 14.24 19.59 1.29
C ALA A 27 14.33 18.10 0.89
N ALA A 28 14.71 17.81 -0.36
CA ALA A 28 14.91 16.44 -0.83
C ALA A 28 16.09 15.78 -0.12
N LEU A 29 17.20 16.51 0.08
CA LEU A 29 18.35 15.99 0.84
C LEU A 29 17.99 15.70 2.30
N ALA A 30 17.23 16.58 2.95
CA ALA A 30 16.72 16.37 4.30
C ALA A 30 15.85 15.11 4.37
N GLN A 31 14.89 14.95 3.44
CA GLN A 31 14.02 13.78 3.36
C GLN A 31 14.82 12.47 3.18
N ARG A 32 15.77 12.45 2.23
CA ARG A 32 16.66 11.29 1.99
C ARG A 32 17.48 10.94 3.23
N SER A 33 18.04 11.95 3.89
CA SER A 33 18.84 11.76 5.11
C SER A 33 18.03 11.20 6.28
N GLY A 34 16.72 11.46 6.34
CA GLY A 34 15.81 10.91 7.36
C GLY A 34 15.60 9.39 7.30
N ARG A 35 16.19 8.69 6.31
CA ARG A 35 16.26 7.22 6.22
C ARG A 35 17.59 6.65 6.69
N VAL A 36 18.54 7.51 7.02
CA VAL A 36 19.89 7.13 7.43
C VAL A 36 19.97 7.14 8.94
N ASN A 37 20.33 5.99 9.52
CA ASN A 37 20.31 5.76 10.97
C ASN A 37 19.00 6.22 11.63
N ARG A 38 17.88 5.96 10.97
CA ARG A 38 16.54 6.38 11.35
C ARG A 38 16.16 5.90 12.76
N LYS A 39 16.61 4.70 13.14
CA LYS A 39 16.38 4.16 14.48
C LYS A 39 17.29 4.75 15.56
N GLY A 40 18.41 5.36 15.16
CA GLY A 40 19.42 5.88 16.07
C GLY A 40 20.32 4.83 16.73
N ASP A 41 20.19 3.55 16.36
CA ASP A 41 20.91 2.44 17.01
C ASP A 41 22.42 2.42 16.69
N ARG A 42 22.87 3.18 15.68
CA ARG A 42 24.28 3.22 15.27
C ARG A 42 24.96 4.44 15.88
N SER A 43 26.12 4.22 16.48
CA SER A 43 26.98 5.28 17.03
C SER A 43 27.63 6.16 15.97
N ALA A 44 27.63 5.74 14.71
CA ALA A 44 28.15 6.51 13.58
C ALA A 44 27.38 6.20 12.30
N THR A 45 27.22 7.22 11.46
CA THR A 45 26.64 7.10 10.12
C THR A 45 27.27 8.12 9.17
N ARG A 46 26.98 8.01 7.88
CA ARG A 46 27.51 8.90 6.85
C ARG A 46 26.51 9.16 5.75
N VAL A 47 26.36 10.43 5.39
CA VAL A 47 25.70 10.88 4.16
C VAL A 47 26.76 11.49 3.27
N VAL A 48 26.85 11.01 2.03
CA VAL A 48 27.75 11.54 1.00
C VAL A 48 26.90 12.15 -0.10
N VAL A 49 27.04 13.46 -0.28
CA VAL A 49 26.41 14.18 -1.40
C VAL A 49 27.46 14.34 -2.49
N ALA A 50 27.21 13.72 -3.64
CA ALA A 50 28.04 13.90 -4.84
C ALA A 50 27.73 15.26 -5.47
N VAL A 51 28.75 16.09 -5.61
CA VAL A 51 28.64 17.46 -6.11
C VAL A 51 29.45 17.64 -7.40
N PRO A 52 29.10 18.60 -8.27
CA PRO A 52 29.86 18.86 -9.48
C PRO A 52 31.33 19.20 -9.20
N GLU A 53 32.23 18.75 -10.07
CA GLU A 53 33.65 19.05 -9.96
C GLU A 53 33.90 20.57 -9.98
N GLY A 54 34.70 21.05 -9.02
CA GLY A 54 34.96 22.48 -8.85
C GLY A 54 33.80 23.29 -8.23
N GLY A 55 32.72 22.64 -7.77
CA GLY A 55 31.63 23.26 -7.01
C GLY A 55 30.74 24.21 -7.83
N LYS A 56 30.85 24.19 -9.17
CA LYS A 56 30.03 25.02 -10.06
C LYS A 56 28.82 24.24 -10.55
N ILE A 57 27.63 24.77 -10.27
CA ILE A 57 26.38 24.22 -10.79
C ILE A 57 26.26 24.60 -12.28
N PRO A 58 26.01 23.65 -13.19
CA PRO A 58 25.76 23.95 -14.60
C PRO A 58 24.47 24.76 -14.81
N ASP A 59 24.43 25.59 -15.85
CA ASP A 59 23.22 26.35 -16.24
C ASP A 59 22.18 25.49 -16.98
N LYS A 60 22.53 24.27 -17.40
CA LYS A 60 21.68 23.34 -18.19
C LYS A 60 21.91 21.91 -17.75
N GLY A 61 20.92 21.03 -17.95
CA GLY A 61 21.03 19.62 -17.57
C GLY A 61 20.90 19.41 -16.06
N THR A 62 20.31 20.36 -15.35
CA THR A 62 20.01 20.28 -13.92
C THR A 62 18.58 19.80 -13.66
N GLU A 63 17.79 19.61 -14.70
CA GLU A 63 16.42 19.12 -14.62
C GLU A 63 16.38 17.78 -13.85
N PRO A 64 15.42 17.60 -12.93
CA PRO A 64 14.22 18.40 -12.72
C PRO A 64 14.41 19.66 -11.86
N TYR A 65 15.62 19.96 -11.38
CA TYR A 65 15.91 21.04 -10.43
C TYR A 65 16.44 22.31 -11.10
N THR A 66 16.24 23.45 -10.44
CA THR A 66 16.80 24.72 -10.91
C THR A 66 18.27 24.86 -10.47
N PRO A 67 19.12 25.54 -11.27
CA PRO A 67 20.50 25.83 -10.84
C PRO A 67 20.58 26.63 -9.53
N SER A 68 19.59 27.51 -9.30
CA SER A 68 19.46 28.33 -8.10
C SER A 68 19.25 27.47 -6.85
N ASP A 69 18.30 26.54 -6.90
CA ASP A 69 18.02 25.61 -5.78
C ASP A 69 19.23 24.74 -5.45
N LEU A 70 19.91 24.23 -6.49
CA LEU A 70 21.10 23.39 -6.32
C LEU A 70 22.27 24.19 -5.72
N SER A 71 22.46 25.45 -6.12
CA SER A 71 23.48 26.33 -5.56
C SER A 71 23.22 26.66 -4.09
N ALA A 72 21.97 26.95 -3.75
CA ALA A 72 21.54 27.17 -2.36
C ALA A 72 21.75 25.91 -1.50
N ALA A 73 21.35 24.74 -2.02
CA ALA A 73 21.53 23.46 -1.36
C ALA A 73 23.02 23.10 -1.18
N LEU A 74 23.86 23.32 -2.19
CA LEU A 74 25.30 23.10 -2.11
C LEU A 74 25.93 23.91 -0.98
N THR A 75 25.59 25.20 -0.91
CA THR A 75 26.09 26.10 0.14
C THR A 75 25.64 25.63 1.53
N TRP A 76 24.38 25.19 1.65
CA TRP A 76 23.81 24.68 2.90
C TRP A 76 24.46 23.38 3.36
N VAL A 77 24.61 22.39 2.47
CA VAL A 77 25.26 21.10 2.78
C VAL A 77 26.72 21.31 3.17
N HIS A 78 27.44 22.24 2.54
CA HIS A 78 28.81 22.56 2.94
C HIS A 78 28.91 23.06 4.38
N ARG A 79 28.02 23.98 4.79
CA ARG A 79 27.99 24.44 6.20
C ARG A 79 27.67 23.31 7.16
N LEU A 80 26.69 22.47 6.83
CA LEU A 80 26.33 21.33 7.68
C LEU A 80 27.44 20.28 7.76
N ALA A 81 28.19 20.06 6.68
CA ALA A 81 29.31 19.12 6.65
C ALA A 81 30.47 19.52 7.58
N GLU A 82 30.57 20.80 7.95
CA GLU A 82 31.54 21.30 8.94
C GLU A 82 31.09 21.05 10.38
N ARG A 83 29.81 20.70 10.60
CA ARG A 83 29.25 20.45 11.92
C ARG A 83 29.33 18.97 12.27
N PRO A 84 29.60 18.60 13.54
CA PRO A 84 29.71 17.20 13.96
C PRO A 84 28.39 16.42 13.84
N ASP A 85 27.26 17.12 13.87
CA ASP A 85 25.91 16.60 13.78
C ASP A 85 25.34 16.58 12.35
N GLY A 86 25.97 17.28 11.40
CA GLY A 86 25.68 17.17 9.97
C GLY A 86 24.21 17.40 9.61
N LEU A 87 23.59 16.37 9.02
CA LEU A 87 22.17 16.36 8.61
C LEU A 87 21.25 15.74 9.68
N ALA A 88 21.67 15.68 10.94
CA ALA A 88 20.82 15.15 12.01
C ALA A 88 19.56 16.03 12.20
N PRO A 89 18.42 15.45 12.64
CA PRO A 89 17.16 16.19 12.75
C PRO A 89 17.23 17.49 13.58
N TRP A 90 18.05 17.52 14.64
CA TRP A 90 18.24 18.72 15.47
C TRP A 90 19.07 19.80 14.75
N SER A 91 20.03 19.42 13.91
CA SER A 91 20.77 20.35 13.04
C SER A 91 19.82 21.00 12.03
N LEU A 92 18.94 20.19 11.44
CA LEU A 92 17.91 20.66 10.49
C LEU A 92 16.88 21.57 11.15
N ARG A 93 16.58 21.36 12.43
CA ARG A 93 15.71 22.27 13.20
C ARG A 93 16.38 23.63 13.44
N ALA A 94 17.68 23.63 13.73
CA ALA A 94 18.45 24.85 13.93
C ALA A 94 18.73 25.61 12.63
N GLU A 95 18.97 24.88 11.54
CA GLU A 95 19.22 25.42 10.21
C GLU A 95 18.41 24.65 9.16
N ALA A 96 17.18 25.13 8.93
CA ALA A 96 16.25 24.54 7.98
C ALA A 96 16.84 24.46 6.57
N PRO A 97 16.45 23.44 5.77
CA PRO A 97 16.85 23.37 4.37
C PRO A 97 16.42 24.64 3.63
N PRO A 98 17.23 25.13 2.67
CA PRO A 98 16.87 26.29 1.86
C PRO A 98 15.55 26.02 1.13
N GLY A 99 14.68 27.04 1.12
CA GLY A 99 13.46 27.01 0.33
C GLY A 99 13.76 26.90 -1.15
N GLN A 100 12.88 26.23 -1.88
CA GLN A 100 12.97 26.12 -3.33
C GLN A 100 12.27 27.30 -4.00
N GLU A 101 12.71 27.63 -5.21
CA GLU A 101 11.99 28.59 -6.05
C GLU A 101 10.57 28.08 -6.34
N LEU A 102 9.59 28.95 -6.09
CA LEU A 102 8.19 28.64 -6.38
C LEU A 102 7.99 28.56 -7.89
N ARG A 103 7.61 27.39 -8.39
CA ARG A 103 7.32 27.20 -9.82
C ARG A 103 5.94 27.74 -10.22
N ARG A 104 5.07 28.04 -9.25
CA ARG A 104 3.74 28.62 -9.46
C ARG A 104 3.63 30.04 -8.91
N LEU A 105 2.86 30.87 -9.62
CA LEU A 105 2.60 32.27 -9.25
C LEU A 105 1.78 32.42 -7.95
N LEU A 106 0.84 31.50 -7.72
CA LEU A 106 -0.06 31.53 -6.56
C LEU A 106 -0.12 30.14 -5.92
N LEU A 107 0.11 30.10 -4.61
CA LEU A 107 -0.16 28.92 -3.80
C LEU A 107 -1.66 28.85 -3.50
N ARG A 108 -2.25 27.66 -3.56
CA ARG A 108 -3.58 27.45 -2.99
C ARG A 108 -3.48 27.49 -1.47
N ARG A 109 -4.25 28.40 -0.85
CA ARG A 109 -4.44 28.39 0.60
C ARG A 109 -5.22 27.13 0.97
N LEU A 110 -4.77 26.47 2.03
CA LEU A 110 -5.53 25.39 2.65
C LEU A 110 -6.60 26.00 3.54
N GLU A 111 -7.88 25.70 3.30
CA GLU A 111 -8.95 26.11 4.20
C GLU A 111 -9.11 25.13 5.36
N LEU A 112 -9.64 25.60 6.48
CA LEU A 112 -9.86 24.75 7.67
C LEU A 112 -10.75 23.53 7.33
N ALA A 113 -11.78 23.74 6.51
CA ALA A 113 -12.68 22.67 6.06
C ALA A 113 -11.94 21.60 5.24
N ASP A 114 -10.97 21.97 4.40
CA ASP A 114 -10.15 21.02 3.66
C ASP A 114 -9.34 20.16 4.64
N SER A 115 -8.71 20.82 5.61
CA SER A 115 -7.85 20.18 6.60
C SER A 115 -8.61 19.22 7.52
N TRP A 116 -9.84 19.58 7.93
CA TRP A 116 -10.73 18.70 8.69
C TRP A 116 -11.19 17.50 7.87
N ASN A 117 -11.49 17.69 6.58
CA ASN A 117 -11.86 16.60 5.70
C ASN A 117 -10.69 15.61 5.52
N TRP A 118 -9.48 16.12 5.32
CA TRP A 118 -8.28 15.29 5.14
C TRP A 118 -7.85 14.56 6.42
N ALA A 119 -8.15 15.12 7.59
CA ALA A 119 -7.89 14.47 8.87
C ALA A 119 -8.70 13.17 9.06
N ARG A 120 -9.81 12.98 8.33
CA ARG A 120 -10.69 11.79 8.43
C ARG A 120 -10.17 10.61 7.60
N THR A 121 -8.92 10.21 7.85
CA THR A 121 -8.20 9.19 7.05
C THR A 121 -8.78 7.77 7.12
N SER A 122 -9.67 7.49 8.06
CA SER A 122 -10.30 6.18 8.25
C SER A 122 -11.64 6.01 7.52
N ILE A 123 -12.19 7.11 6.98
CA ILE A 123 -13.43 7.11 6.23
C ILE A 123 -13.06 7.15 4.75
N GLU A 124 -13.64 6.25 3.96
CA GLU A 124 -13.60 6.35 2.51
C GLU A 124 -14.58 7.44 2.06
N PRO A 125 -14.11 8.59 1.55
CA PRO A 125 -15.01 9.66 1.14
C PRO A 125 -15.72 9.26 -0.16
N PHE A 126 -16.97 9.71 -0.32
CA PHE A 126 -17.72 9.48 -1.56
C PHE A 126 -17.01 10.05 -2.81
N ALA A 127 -16.29 11.15 -2.65
CA ALA A 127 -15.42 11.73 -3.66
C ALA A 127 -14.04 11.97 -3.05
N GLN A 128 -13.00 11.42 -3.68
CA GLN A 128 -11.64 11.69 -3.22
C GLN A 128 -11.27 13.16 -3.53
N PRO A 129 -10.66 13.87 -2.58
CA PRO A 129 -10.17 15.21 -2.84
C PRO A 129 -9.04 15.15 -3.88
N ASP A 130 -9.11 16.01 -4.89
CA ASP A 130 -8.02 16.22 -5.84
C ASP A 130 -6.91 17.01 -5.14
N LEU A 131 -5.91 16.32 -4.61
CA LEU A 131 -4.81 16.92 -3.86
C LEU A 131 -3.75 17.58 -4.75
N ASP A 132 -3.81 17.40 -6.08
CA ASP A 132 -2.76 17.86 -7.00
C ASP A 132 -2.58 19.38 -6.92
N LEU A 133 -3.67 20.13 -6.67
CA LEU A 133 -3.61 21.58 -6.48
C LEU A 133 -2.77 22.03 -5.29
N TRP A 134 -2.58 21.19 -4.28
CA TRP A 134 -1.79 21.49 -3.09
C TRP A 134 -0.41 20.82 -3.11
N LEU A 135 -0.31 19.64 -3.74
CA LEU A 135 0.92 18.85 -3.80
C LEU A 135 1.82 19.16 -5.00
N ALA A 136 1.27 19.66 -6.11
CA ALA A 136 2.06 19.99 -7.28
C ALA A 136 2.76 21.36 -7.10
N ASP A 137 4.09 21.32 -7.11
CA ASP A 137 4.93 22.52 -7.09
C ASP A 137 4.79 23.34 -8.39
N ASP A 138 4.50 22.67 -9.50
CA ASP A 138 4.28 23.25 -10.82
C ASP A 138 2.94 22.79 -11.41
N LEU A 139 2.09 23.75 -11.80
CA LEU A 139 0.84 23.51 -12.53
C LEU A 139 1.01 23.73 -14.04
N ALA A 140 2.20 24.17 -14.48
CA ALA A 140 2.57 24.15 -15.88
C ALA A 140 2.61 22.71 -16.37
N ALA A 141 2.27 22.51 -17.63
CA ALA A 141 1.87 21.22 -18.18
C ALA A 141 3.04 20.24 -18.41
N ASP A 142 3.78 19.84 -17.38
CA ASP A 142 4.38 18.48 -17.33
C ASP A 142 3.28 17.53 -16.86
N ARG A 143 2.29 17.37 -17.73
CA ARG A 143 1.09 16.56 -17.48
C ARG A 143 1.49 15.10 -17.54
N ASP A 144 1.60 14.44 -16.40
CA ASP A 144 1.78 13.00 -16.37
C ASP A 144 0.47 12.29 -16.69
N VAL A 145 0.58 11.33 -17.59
CA VAL A 145 -0.41 10.29 -17.86
C VAL A 145 0.20 8.98 -17.44
N GLY A 146 -0.64 8.05 -17.00
CA GLY A 146 -0.20 6.71 -16.67
C GLY A 146 -0.06 5.83 -17.89
N LEU A 147 0.99 5.03 -17.95
CA LEU A 147 1.10 3.88 -18.85
C LEU A 147 1.23 2.61 -18.03
N ILE A 148 0.44 1.60 -18.35
CA ILE A 148 0.53 0.25 -17.77
C ILE A 148 0.80 -0.72 -18.90
N CYS A 149 1.78 -1.60 -18.69
CA CYS A 149 2.11 -2.67 -19.61
C CYS A 149 1.82 -4.03 -18.95
N ARG A 150 0.87 -4.77 -19.51
CA ARG A 150 0.40 -6.09 -19.02
C ARG A 150 0.64 -7.16 -20.08
N ALA A 151 1.26 -8.30 -19.77
CA ALA A 151 1.55 -9.32 -20.79
C ALA A 151 0.35 -10.24 -21.05
N GLY A 152 -0.02 -10.46 -22.31
CA GLY A 152 -1.11 -11.36 -22.68
C GLY A 152 -2.49 -10.74 -22.48
N MET A 153 -2.61 -9.45 -22.76
CA MET A 153 -3.91 -8.79 -22.88
C MET A 153 -4.68 -9.42 -24.06
N PRO A 154 -5.99 -9.68 -23.91
CA PRO A 154 -6.82 -10.14 -25.03
C PRO A 154 -6.76 -9.13 -26.18
N ASP A 155 -6.67 -9.61 -27.42
CA ASP A 155 -6.75 -8.73 -28.60
C ASP A 155 -8.18 -8.22 -28.83
N ASP A 156 -9.20 -8.95 -28.34
CA ASP A 156 -10.59 -8.50 -28.33
C ASP A 156 -10.78 -7.41 -27.27
N PRO A 157 -11.12 -6.16 -27.65
CA PRO A 157 -11.33 -5.06 -26.71
C PRO A 157 -12.39 -5.36 -25.65
N VAL A 158 -13.43 -6.15 -25.96
CA VAL A 158 -14.50 -6.47 -25.01
C VAL A 158 -13.97 -7.37 -23.89
N LEU A 159 -13.19 -8.41 -24.23
CA LEU A 159 -12.54 -9.27 -23.24
C LEU A 159 -11.48 -8.51 -22.45
N ALA A 160 -10.73 -7.65 -23.12
CA ALA A 160 -9.70 -6.84 -22.48
C ALA A 160 -10.30 -5.86 -21.46
N LEU A 161 -11.43 -5.22 -21.77
CA LEU A 161 -12.20 -4.40 -20.83
C LEU A 161 -12.75 -5.22 -19.65
N ARG A 162 -13.32 -6.40 -19.90
CA ARG A 162 -13.80 -7.29 -18.83
C ARG A 162 -12.66 -7.73 -17.92
N LEU A 163 -11.49 -8.04 -18.47
CA LEU A 163 -10.30 -8.39 -17.71
C LEU A 163 -9.83 -7.23 -16.85
N LEU A 164 -9.80 -6.00 -17.39
CA LEU A 164 -9.46 -4.81 -16.61
C LEU A 164 -10.46 -4.51 -15.50
N ARG A 165 -11.76 -4.74 -15.70
CA ARG A 165 -12.74 -4.59 -14.63
C ARG A 165 -12.58 -5.63 -13.52
N LEU A 166 -12.18 -6.85 -13.89
CA LEU A 166 -11.89 -7.91 -12.92
C LEU A 166 -10.59 -7.67 -12.15
N LEU A 167 -9.57 -7.16 -12.84
CA LEU A 167 -8.25 -6.84 -12.31
C LEU A 167 -7.96 -5.35 -12.59
N PRO A 168 -8.55 -4.42 -11.82
CA PRO A 168 -8.37 -2.98 -12.06
C PRO A 168 -6.88 -2.58 -12.00
N PRO A 169 -6.46 -1.58 -12.79
CA PRO A 169 -5.16 -0.93 -12.64
C PRO A 169 -4.82 -0.58 -11.20
N ARG A 170 -3.66 -1.02 -10.71
CA ARG A 170 -3.12 -0.66 -9.40
C ARG A 170 -2.07 0.43 -9.52
N ALA A 171 -1.93 1.26 -8.48
CA ALA A 171 -1.00 2.40 -8.48
C ALA A 171 0.46 2.00 -8.80
N HIS A 172 0.92 0.82 -8.34
CA HIS A 172 2.30 0.36 -8.59
C HIS A 172 2.53 -0.16 -10.02
N GLU A 173 1.48 -0.42 -10.79
CA GLU A 173 1.59 -0.83 -12.20
C GLU A 173 1.80 0.38 -13.12
N VAL A 174 1.51 1.59 -12.63
CA VAL A 174 1.47 2.82 -13.42
C VAL A 174 2.87 3.39 -13.56
N PHE A 175 3.38 3.42 -14.80
CA PHE A 175 4.53 4.23 -15.17
C PHE A 175 4.05 5.66 -15.46
N PRO A 176 4.49 6.67 -14.70
CA PRO A 176 4.20 8.07 -15.06
C PRO A 176 4.98 8.44 -16.31
N VAL A 177 4.29 9.02 -17.28
CA VAL A 177 4.86 9.44 -18.57
C VAL A 177 4.32 10.81 -18.92
N ARG A 178 5.19 11.70 -19.41
CA ARG A 178 4.73 12.98 -19.98
C ARG A 178 3.70 12.74 -21.08
N ILE A 179 2.60 13.47 -21.04
CA ILE A 179 1.51 13.37 -22.03
C ILE A 179 2.00 13.55 -23.46
N GLY A 180 2.99 14.43 -23.69
CA GLY A 180 3.59 14.63 -25.00
C GLY A 180 4.32 13.38 -25.51
N THR A 181 5.10 12.75 -24.63
CA THR A 181 5.79 11.49 -24.93
C THR A 181 4.76 10.39 -25.22
N LEU A 182 3.74 10.21 -24.38
CA LEU A 182 2.75 9.15 -24.61
C LEU A 182 1.90 9.40 -25.87
N ARG A 183 1.53 10.66 -26.16
CA ARG A 183 0.87 11.04 -27.42
C ARG A 183 1.71 10.67 -28.64
N SER A 184 3.02 10.92 -28.59
CA SER A 184 3.92 10.55 -29.69
C SER A 184 4.02 9.03 -29.89
N LEU A 185 3.80 8.25 -28.83
CA LEU A 185 3.83 6.78 -28.85
C LEU A 185 2.50 6.13 -29.26
N LEU A 186 1.37 6.85 -29.20
CA LEU A 186 0.03 6.31 -29.48
C LEU A 186 -0.08 5.57 -30.83
N PRO A 187 0.46 6.07 -31.95
CA PRO A 187 0.41 5.36 -33.23
C PRO A 187 1.10 3.99 -33.16
N ASP A 188 2.28 3.94 -32.54
CA ASP A 188 3.08 2.72 -32.41
C ASP A 188 2.43 1.71 -31.46
N LEU A 189 1.84 2.20 -30.37
CA LEU A 189 1.06 1.40 -29.43
C LEU A 189 -0.12 0.73 -30.12
N ARG A 190 -0.88 1.49 -30.92
CA ARG A 190 -2.00 0.98 -31.71
C ARG A 190 -1.57 -0.08 -32.71
N ALA A 191 -0.45 0.16 -33.40
CA ALA A 191 0.08 -0.77 -34.38
C ALA A 191 0.57 -2.09 -33.76
N ALA A 192 1.20 -2.03 -32.58
CA ALA A 192 1.80 -3.20 -31.94
C ALA A 192 0.80 -4.08 -31.19
N ALA A 193 -0.20 -3.48 -30.53
CA ALA A 193 -1.06 -4.17 -29.56
C ALA A 193 -2.56 -3.91 -29.74
N GLY A 194 -2.97 -3.23 -30.82
CA GLY A 194 -4.36 -2.79 -31.00
C GLY A 194 -4.69 -1.54 -30.17
N PRO A 195 -5.96 -1.09 -30.15
CA PRO A 195 -6.34 0.15 -29.49
C PRO A 195 -6.09 0.06 -27.97
N PRO A 196 -5.32 1.00 -27.37
CA PRO A 196 -5.10 1.02 -25.93
C PRO A 196 -6.40 1.10 -25.15
N LEU A 197 -6.44 0.45 -23.99
CA LEU A 197 -7.52 0.67 -23.03
C LEU A 197 -7.22 1.94 -22.24
N LEU A 198 -8.24 2.74 -21.98
CA LEU A 198 -8.15 4.00 -21.27
C LEU A 198 -8.93 3.88 -19.96
N LYS A 199 -8.28 4.15 -18.83
CA LYS A 199 -8.94 4.44 -17.56
C LYS A 199 -8.94 5.95 -17.33
N ARG A 200 -10.12 6.52 -17.13
CA ARG A 200 -10.34 7.94 -16.78
C ARG A 200 -11.30 8.00 -15.59
N GLY A 201 -10.81 8.44 -14.44
CA GLY A 201 -11.56 8.27 -13.19
C GLY A 201 -11.86 6.79 -12.94
N ASP A 202 -13.14 6.45 -12.74
CA ASP A 202 -13.61 5.07 -12.54
C ASP A 202 -14.07 4.38 -13.84
N GLU A 203 -14.09 5.11 -14.95
CA GLU A 203 -14.48 4.56 -16.24
C GLU A 203 -13.29 3.90 -16.93
N ILE A 204 -13.51 2.69 -17.45
CA ILE A 204 -12.57 1.98 -18.31
C ILE A 204 -13.23 1.77 -19.67
N THR A 205 -12.60 2.34 -20.70
CA THR A 205 -13.04 2.33 -22.10
C THR A 205 -11.87 1.97 -23.02
N THR A 206 -12.13 1.88 -24.32
CA THR A 206 -11.10 1.77 -25.35
C THR A 206 -10.83 3.17 -25.90
N LEU A 207 -9.56 3.58 -26.03
CA LEU A 207 -9.23 4.88 -26.61
C LEU A 207 -9.57 4.86 -28.11
N ALA A 208 -10.58 5.62 -28.54
CA ALA A 208 -10.99 5.66 -29.95
C ALA A 208 -9.98 6.46 -30.79
N GLU A 209 -10.01 6.24 -32.11
CA GLU A 209 -9.19 7.02 -33.04
C GLU A 209 -9.69 8.48 -33.06
N GLY A 210 -8.81 9.43 -32.77
CA GLY A 210 -9.16 10.85 -32.63
C GLY A 210 -9.43 11.33 -31.20
N ASP A 211 -9.55 10.42 -30.22
CA ASP A 211 -9.61 10.80 -28.81
C ASP A 211 -8.25 11.32 -28.33
N ASP A 212 -8.27 12.41 -27.56
CA ASP A 212 -7.07 12.98 -26.95
C ASP A 212 -6.90 12.52 -25.50
N LEU A 213 -5.62 12.44 -25.09
CA LEU A 213 -5.22 12.18 -23.72
C LEU A 213 -5.45 13.43 -22.86
N ARG A 214 -5.85 13.20 -21.62
CA ARG A 214 -6.03 14.20 -20.56
C ARG A 214 -5.15 13.83 -19.37
N VAL A 215 -4.88 14.81 -18.52
CA VAL A 215 -4.17 14.59 -17.25
C VAL A 215 -4.93 13.56 -16.42
N GLY A 216 -4.20 12.63 -15.79
CA GLY A 216 -4.79 11.56 -14.98
C GLY A 216 -5.34 10.38 -15.78
N ASP A 217 -5.30 10.43 -17.11
CA ASP A 217 -5.57 9.26 -17.93
C ASP A 217 -4.52 8.18 -17.70
N ILE A 218 -4.97 6.93 -17.62
CA ILE A 218 -4.09 5.77 -17.57
C ILE A 218 -4.36 4.91 -18.80
N LEU A 219 -3.35 4.75 -19.66
CA LEU A 219 -3.41 3.81 -20.77
C LEU A 219 -2.91 2.44 -20.32
N VAL A 220 -3.64 1.39 -20.69
CA VAL A 220 -3.20 0.00 -20.53
C VAL A 220 -2.96 -0.60 -21.90
N VAL A 221 -1.76 -1.14 -22.08
CA VAL A 221 -1.32 -1.80 -23.31
C VAL A 221 -0.73 -3.17 -23.01
N ASP A 222 -0.62 -4.01 -24.04
CA ASP A 222 0.07 -5.29 -23.92
C ASP A 222 1.59 -5.09 -23.78
N ALA A 223 2.25 -5.88 -22.94
CA ALA A 223 3.70 -5.80 -22.70
C ALA A 223 4.56 -6.06 -23.97
N ARG A 224 3.99 -6.64 -25.03
CA ARG A 224 4.63 -6.74 -26.35
C ARG A 224 4.90 -5.39 -27.00
N ALA A 225 4.23 -4.32 -26.57
CA ALA A 225 4.44 -3.00 -27.12
C ALA A 225 5.87 -2.50 -26.86
N PRO A 226 6.62 -2.08 -27.90
CA PRO A 226 7.97 -1.57 -27.73
C PRO A 226 7.89 -0.11 -27.29
N VAL A 227 8.00 0.12 -25.98
CA VAL A 227 7.87 1.45 -25.38
C VAL A 227 8.96 1.81 -24.39
N HIS A 228 9.81 0.86 -23.99
CA HIS A 228 10.78 1.07 -22.91
C HIS A 228 12.22 0.97 -23.41
N ILE A 229 13.14 1.66 -22.72
CA ILE A 229 14.58 1.34 -22.73
C ILE A 229 14.97 1.16 -21.26
N GLU A 230 15.50 -0.01 -20.92
CA GLU A 230 15.94 -0.34 -19.56
C GLU A 230 14.88 -0.04 -18.46
N GLY A 231 13.59 -0.24 -18.79
CA GLY A 231 12.48 -0.02 -17.86
C GLY A 231 11.91 1.41 -17.83
N VAL A 232 12.45 2.35 -18.60
CA VAL A 232 11.95 3.74 -18.70
C VAL A 232 11.17 3.92 -20.00
N VAL A 233 9.98 4.54 -19.94
CA VAL A 233 9.16 4.84 -21.12
C VAL A 233 9.80 5.98 -21.92
N VAL A 234 10.12 5.73 -23.19
CA VAL A 234 10.81 6.70 -24.04
C VAL A 234 10.24 6.72 -25.45
N ALA A 235 10.32 7.89 -26.10
CA ALA A 235 10.08 8.02 -27.54
C ALA A 235 11.40 7.78 -28.31
N GLY A 236 11.35 7.03 -29.42
CA GLY A 236 12.51 6.79 -30.32
C GLY A 236 12.62 5.37 -30.85
N ASP A 237 13.49 5.09 -31.82
CA ASP A 237 13.48 3.79 -32.54
C ASP A 237 14.12 2.62 -31.79
N THR A 238 14.84 2.87 -30.70
CA THR A 238 15.61 1.87 -29.94
C THR A 238 14.83 1.20 -28.81
N ARG A 239 13.48 1.29 -28.84
CA ARG A 239 12.58 0.75 -27.81
C ARG A 239 12.59 -0.78 -27.77
N GLN A 240 12.35 -1.32 -26.57
CA GLN A 240 12.24 -2.73 -26.25
C GLN A 240 10.84 -3.03 -25.69
N PRO A 241 10.36 -4.29 -25.78
CA PRO A 241 9.12 -4.70 -25.14
C PRO A 241 9.14 -4.42 -23.63
N ALA A 242 8.02 -3.96 -23.10
CA ALA A 242 7.89 -3.68 -21.68
C ALA A 242 7.92 -4.99 -20.84
N ILE A 243 8.35 -4.85 -19.58
CA ILE A 243 8.27 -5.93 -18.60
C ILE A 243 6.87 -5.90 -17.98
N ASP A 244 6.19 -7.05 -17.91
CA ASP A 244 4.93 -7.15 -17.18
C ASP A 244 5.19 -6.97 -15.69
N VAL A 245 4.57 -5.96 -15.09
CA VAL A 245 4.70 -5.64 -13.66
C VAL A 245 3.59 -6.32 -12.84
N LEU A 246 2.66 -7.01 -13.50
CA LEU A 246 1.59 -7.72 -12.82
C LEU A 246 2.18 -8.86 -11.99
N GLU A 247 1.94 -8.85 -10.68
CA GLU A 247 2.56 -9.70 -9.67
C GLU A 247 2.76 -11.15 -10.14
N HIS A 248 4.01 -11.52 -10.46
CA HIS A 248 4.47 -12.89 -10.33
C HIS A 248 4.55 -13.14 -8.82
N ALA A 249 3.64 -13.94 -8.26
CA ALA A 249 3.72 -14.24 -6.84
C ALA A 249 5.08 -14.90 -6.55
N ALA A 250 5.87 -14.32 -5.64
CA ALA A 250 7.10 -14.94 -5.18
C ALA A 250 6.73 -16.25 -4.48
N VAL A 251 7.22 -17.37 -5.00
CA VAL A 251 7.01 -18.68 -4.39
C VAL A 251 8.26 -19.04 -3.62
N THR A 252 8.08 -19.32 -2.34
CA THR A 252 9.15 -19.79 -1.48
C THR A 252 9.62 -21.18 -1.92
N ALA A 253 10.82 -21.57 -1.48
CA ALA A 253 11.44 -22.85 -1.86
C ALA A 253 10.57 -24.10 -1.53
N ASP A 254 9.56 -23.96 -0.68
CA ASP A 254 8.58 -24.98 -0.27
C ASP A 254 7.27 -24.95 -1.08
N GLY A 255 7.16 -24.12 -2.12
CA GLY A 255 5.97 -24.03 -2.97
C GLY A 255 4.84 -23.18 -2.40
N GLN A 256 5.05 -22.48 -1.28
CA GLN A 256 4.06 -21.55 -0.72
C GLN A 256 4.10 -20.20 -1.45
N LEU A 257 2.93 -19.62 -1.69
CA LEU A 257 2.79 -18.26 -2.21
C LEU A 257 3.14 -17.23 -1.14
N GLN A 258 4.30 -16.59 -1.21
CA GLN A 258 4.55 -15.40 -0.42
C GLN A 258 3.80 -14.20 -1.03
N PRO A 259 2.91 -13.53 -0.28
CA PRO A 259 2.32 -12.29 -0.74
C PRO A 259 3.42 -11.24 -0.85
N ILE A 260 3.52 -10.57 -2.01
CA ILE A 260 4.41 -9.42 -2.18
C ILE A 260 3.87 -8.25 -1.33
N ARG A 261 2.53 -8.12 -1.21
CA ARG A 261 1.79 -7.27 -0.25
C ARG A 261 0.39 -7.84 0.04
N PRO A 262 -0.33 -7.38 1.07
CA PRO A 262 -1.70 -7.80 1.31
C PRO A 262 -2.65 -7.19 0.28
N GLY A 263 -3.69 -7.91 -0.11
CA GLY A 263 -4.83 -7.32 -0.81
C GLY A 263 -5.34 -8.08 -2.01
N THR A 264 -4.52 -8.72 -2.82
CA THR A 264 -5.03 -9.46 -3.98
C THR A 264 -3.91 -10.30 -4.59
N VAL A 265 -3.94 -11.61 -4.42
CA VAL A 265 -3.16 -12.50 -5.28
C VAL A 265 -4.03 -12.80 -6.50
N ALA A 266 -3.70 -12.16 -7.62
CA ALA A 266 -4.18 -12.56 -8.93
C ALA A 266 -3.06 -13.40 -9.56
N LEU A 267 -3.22 -14.73 -9.56
CA LEU A 267 -2.33 -15.55 -10.38
C LEU A 267 -2.83 -15.43 -11.81
N ARG A 268 -2.23 -14.50 -12.55
CA ARG A 268 -2.30 -14.52 -14.00
C ARG A 268 -1.38 -15.63 -14.47
N TRP A 269 -1.95 -16.75 -14.90
CA TRP A 269 -1.21 -17.65 -15.77
C TRP A 269 -0.92 -16.90 -17.07
N GLY A 270 0.30 -16.37 -17.21
CA GLY A 270 0.72 -15.71 -18.44
C GLY A 270 0.83 -16.73 -19.57
N THR A 271 0.50 -16.34 -20.80
CA THR A 271 0.99 -17.00 -22.03
C THR A 271 0.49 -18.42 -22.36
N ILE A 272 -0.76 -18.79 -22.05
CA ILE A 272 -1.50 -19.67 -22.98
C ILE A 272 -2.57 -18.80 -23.63
N ARG A 273 -2.23 -18.20 -24.78
CA ARG A 273 -3.25 -18.05 -25.82
C ARG A 273 -3.64 -19.47 -26.18
N LEU A 274 -4.90 -19.84 -25.97
CA LEU A 274 -5.38 -21.04 -26.63
C LEU A 274 -5.30 -20.75 -28.13
N PRO A 275 -4.54 -21.53 -28.91
CA PRO A 275 -4.30 -21.19 -30.31
C PRO A 275 -5.65 -21.10 -31.02
N PRO A 276 -5.90 -20.04 -31.81
CA PRO A 276 -7.17 -19.85 -32.48
C PRO A 276 -7.42 -21.02 -33.41
N TYR A 277 -8.59 -21.64 -33.29
CA TYR A 277 -9.07 -22.59 -34.26
C TYR A 277 -9.57 -21.82 -35.49
N SER A 278 -8.72 -21.66 -36.50
CA SER A 278 -9.08 -21.92 -37.91
C SER A 278 -7.93 -21.54 -38.85
N GLU A 279 -7.71 -22.42 -39.84
CA GLU A 279 -6.73 -22.27 -40.91
C GLU A 279 -6.92 -20.97 -41.70
N ARG A 280 -5.88 -20.14 -41.83
CA ARG A 280 -5.60 -19.37 -43.04
C ARG A 280 -4.10 -19.17 -43.27
N THR A 281 -3.53 -19.97 -44.17
CA THR A 281 -2.36 -19.59 -44.98
C THR A 281 -2.76 -18.46 -45.94
N ALA A 282 -1.90 -17.54 -46.36
CA ALA A 282 -0.57 -17.82 -46.90
C ALA A 282 0.40 -16.64 -46.79
N SER A 283 1.69 -17.01 -46.76
CA SER A 283 2.93 -16.23 -46.69
C SER A 283 3.39 -15.85 -45.28
N GLN A 284 4.30 -16.67 -44.77
CA GLN A 284 4.84 -16.69 -43.42
C GLN A 284 5.58 -15.39 -43.05
N THR A 285 5.12 -14.80 -41.96
CA THR A 285 5.63 -13.68 -41.14
C THR A 285 5.01 -13.87 -39.72
N PRO A 286 5.59 -13.30 -38.63
CA PRO A 286 5.55 -13.70 -37.20
C PRO A 286 5.13 -15.11 -36.71
N ALA A 287 4.88 -16.06 -37.59
CA ALA A 287 4.17 -17.31 -37.33
C ALA A 287 5.06 -18.44 -36.80
N GLU A 288 6.39 -18.26 -36.75
CA GLU A 288 7.30 -19.30 -36.24
C GLU A 288 7.58 -19.18 -34.74
N ALA A 289 7.27 -18.03 -34.11
CA ALA A 289 7.55 -17.78 -32.68
C ALA A 289 6.36 -18.10 -31.73
N ALA A 290 5.16 -18.34 -32.26
CA ALA A 290 3.94 -18.59 -31.47
C ALA A 290 3.73 -20.09 -31.11
N SER A 291 4.72 -20.96 -31.33
CA SER A 291 4.62 -22.41 -31.17
C SER A 291 5.47 -22.94 -30.01
N ALA A 292 5.06 -22.66 -28.77
CA ALA A 292 5.73 -23.19 -27.57
C ALA A 292 4.82 -23.51 -26.37
N PHE A 293 3.51 -23.71 -26.59
CA PHE A 293 2.63 -24.27 -25.56
C PHE A 293 1.70 -25.28 -26.23
N GLY A 294 1.78 -26.54 -25.82
CA GLY A 294 0.98 -27.62 -26.39
C GLY A 294 -0.52 -27.35 -26.25
N GLU A 295 -1.30 -27.84 -27.20
CA GLU A 295 -2.76 -27.76 -27.20
C GLU A 295 -3.35 -28.23 -25.86
N LEU A 296 -4.35 -27.51 -25.32
CA LEU A 296 -5.16 -28.06 -24.24
C LEU A 296 -5.84 -29.34 -24.75
N PRO A 297 -5.76 -30.47 -24.02
CA PRO A 297 -6.53 -31.65 -24.37
C PRO A 297 -8.02 -31.30 -24.48
N GLU A 298 -8.75 -31.88 -25.43
CA GLU A 298 -10.19 -31.59 -25.64
C GLU A 298 -11.02 -31.77 -24.36
N ALA A 299 -10.63 -32.69 -23.48
CA ALA A 299 -11.26 -32.86 -22.16
C ALA A 299 -11.16 -31.60 -21.27
N ALA A 300 -10.07 -30.84 -21.36
CA ALA A 300 -9.90 -29.58 -20.65
C ALA A 300 -10.79 -28.47 -21.24
N ARG A 301 -10.87 -28.40 -22.57
CA ARG A 301 -11.77 -27.47 -23.27
C ARG A 301 -13.22 -27.75 -22.92
N ALA A 302 -13.62 -29.02 -22.88
CA ALA A 302 -14.97 -29.43 -22.49
C ALA A 302 -15.31 -28.94 -21.07
N ILE A 303 -14.43 -29.17 -20.08
CA ILE A 303 -14.63 -28.70 -18.70
C ILE A 303 -14.75 -27.16 -18.65
N LEU A 304 -13.93 -26.45 -19.42
CA LEU A 304 -13.94 -24.99 -19.48
C LEU A 304 -15.19 -24.42 -20.16
N ARG A 305 -15.68 -25.07 -21.24
CA ARG A 305 -16.93 -24.72 -21.94
C ARG A 305 -18.17 -25.00 -21.08
N GLU A 306 -18.20 -26.14 -20.39
CA GLU A 306 -19.29 -26.51 -19.48
C GLU A 306 -19.45 -25.51 -18.32
N GLY A 307 -18.35 -24.90 -17.89
CA GLY A 307 -18.36 -23.87 -16.86
C GLY A 307 -18.70 -24.41 -15.46
N PRO A 308 -19.07 -23.54 -14.51
CA PRO A 308 -19.30 -23.97 -13.13
C PRO A 308 -20.58 -24.81 -12.98
N SER A 309 -20.47 -25.98 -12.34
CA SER A 309 -21.61 -26.90 -12.09
C SER A 309 -22.11 -26.92 -10.63
N GLY A 310 -21.54 -26.10 -9.75
CA GLY A 310 -21.91 -26.04 -8.33
C GLY A 310 -22.98 -24.99 -7.97
N MET A 311 -23.41 -25.01 -6.71
CA MET A 311 -24.38 -24.03 -6.17
C MET A 311 -23.86 -22.59 -6.35
N ALA A 312 -24.76 -21.67 -6.73
CA ALA A 312 -24.44 -20.26 -6.97
C ALA A 312 -23.37 -20.00 -8.04
N GLY A 313 -23.28 -20.85 -9.08
CA GLY A 313 -22.37 -20.62 -10.21
C GLY A 313 -20.89 -20.77 -9.87
N ARG A 314 -20.55 -21.54 -8.82
CA ARG A 314 -19.17 -21.81 -8.42
C ARG A 314 -18.68 -23.14 -9.01
N TRP A 315 -17.40 -23.18 -9.37
CA TRP A 315 -16.71 -24.39 -9.81
C TRP A 315 -16.63 -25.42 -8.68
N SER A 316 -17.05 -26.66 -8.96
CA SER A 316 -17.04 -27.76 -7.99
C SER A 316 -15.61 -28.19 -7.63
N ARG A 317 -15.45 -28.95 -6.54
CA ARG A 317 -14.13 -29.50 -6.16
C ARG A 317 -13.56 -30.40 -7.25
N ASP A 318 -14.40 -31.20 -7.90
CA ASP A 318 -13.98 -32.14 -8.94
C ASP A 318 -13.52 -31.43 -10.20
N GLN A 319 -14.24 -30.39 -10.64
CA GLN A 319 -13.82 -29.56 -11.79
C GLN A 319 -12.49 -28.86 -11.52
N ARG A 320 -12.31 -28.31 -10.30
CA ARG A 320 -11.04 -27.67 -9.89
C ARG A 320 -9.89 -28.67 -9.83
N ARG A 321 -10.13 -29.88 -9.34
CA ARG A 321 -9.13 -30.95 -9.28
C ARG A 321 -8.72 -31.41 -10.67
N ALA A 322 -9.70 -31.61 -11.57
CA ALA A 322 -9.43 -31.95 -12.97
C ALA A 322 -8.58 -30.87 -13.66
N LEU A 323 -8.88 -29.59 -13.43
CA LEU A 323 -8.09 -28.47 -13.95
C LEU A 323 -6.67 -28.46 -13.37
N ALA A 324 -6.50 -28.74 -12.07
CA ALA A 324 -5.18 -28.84 -11.45
C ALA A 324 -4.36 -30.01 -11.98
N ASP A 325 -4.99 -31.16 -12.24
CA ASP A 325 -4.32 -32.35 -12.77
C ASP A 325 -3.78 -32.11 -14.20
N LEU A 326 -4.45 -31.25 -14.96
CA LEU A 326 -4.00 -30.81 -16.28
C LEU A 326 -2.80 -29.86 -16.21
N LEU A 327 -2.71 -29.02 -15.18
CA LEU A 327 -1.58 -28.11 -14.95
C LEU A 327 -0.28 -28.83 -14.54
N ILE A 328 -0.33 -30.10 -14.14
CA ILE A 328 0.85 -30.88 -13.73
C ILE A 328 1.73 -31.27 -14.92
N ARG A 329 1.22 -31.22 -16.16
CA ARG A 329 2.01 -31.61 -17.34
C ARG A 329 3.14 -30.59 -17.59
N PRO A 330 4.39 -31.03 -17.76
CA PRO A 330 5.50 -30.13 -18.07
C PRO A 330 5.28 -29.48 -19.44
N SER A 331 5.37 -28.15 -19.50
CA SER A 331 5.45 -27.42 -20.77
C SER A 331 6.88 -27.48 -21.29
N PRO A 332 7.14 -27.85 -22.55
CA PRO A 332 8.46 -27.72 -23.15
C PRO A 332 8.75 -26.24 -23.44
N SER A 333 9.24 -25.49 -22.46
CA SER A 333 9.53 -24.07 -22.62
C SER A 333 10.88 -23.84 -23.30
N ARG A 334 10.88 -23.16 -24.46
CA ARG A 334 12.04 -22.40 -24.96
C ARG A 334 11.98 -20.97 -24.39
N VAL A 335 12.28 -20.82 -23.11
CA VAL A 335 12.43 -19.51 -22.47
C VAL A 335 13.92 -19.17 -22.39
N SER A 336 14.27 -17.95 -22.78
CA SER A 336 15.66 -17.50 -22.96
C SER A 336 16.42 -17.16 -21.67
N SER A 337 15.73 -17.08 -20.51
CA SER A 337 16.35 -16.76 -19.21
C SER A 337 15.95 -17.75 -18.10
N PRO A 338 16.90 -18.31 -17.33
CA PRO A 338 16.61 -19.27 -16.25
C PRO A 338 15.68 -18.74 -15.15
N GLU A 339 15.77 -17.46 -14.79
CA GLU A 339 14.96 -16.84 -13.72
C GLU A 339 13.47 -16.85 -14.05
N ARG A 340 13.09 -16.45 -15.29
CA ARG A 340 11.69 -16.51 -15.75
C ARG A 340 11.10 -17.93 -15.78
N VAL A 341 11.92 -18.96 -15.99
CA VAL A 341 11.44 -20.36 -15.95
C VAL A 341 11.05 -20.73 -14.52
N ALA A 342 11.89 -20.39 -13.54
CA ALA A 342 11.63 -20.65 -12.14
C ALA A 342 10.34 -19.96 -11.66
N ASP A 343 10.13 -18.69 -12.03
CA ASP A 343 8.93 -17.93 -11.67
C ASP A 343 7.64 -18.54 -12.26
N LEU A 344 7.69 -19.02 -13.51
CA LEU A 344 6.55 -19.67 -14.15
C LEU A 344 6.20 -21.02 -13.50
N GLU A 345 7.21 -21.82 -13.15
CA GLU A 345 6.99 -23.09 -12.44
C GLU A 345 6.44 -22.89 -11.04
N ALA A 346 6.95 -21.89 -10.34
CA ALA A 346 6.45 -21.40 -9.06
C ALA A 346 4.95 -21.05 -9.14
N MET A 347 4.57 -20.17 -10.07
CA MET A 347 3.18 -19.76 -10.28
C MET A 347 2.26 -20.92 -10.64
N ARG A 348 2.75 -21.88 -11.42
CA ARG A 348 2.03 -23.13 -11.73
C ARG A 348 1.70 -23.93 -10.50
N ASN A 349 2.70 -24.17 -9.66
CA ASN A 349 2.55 -24.95 -8.45
C ASN A 349 1.57 -24.28 -7.47
N ALA A 350 1.62 -22.96 -7.39
CA ALA A 350 0.69 -22.17 -6.62
C ALA A 350 -0.76 -22.26 -7.11
N ALA A 351 -0.99 -22.17 -8.43
CA ALA A 351 -2.31 -22.34 -9.03
C ALA A 351 -2.88 -23.74 -8.76
N ILE A 352 -2.04 -24.77 -8.90
CA ILE A 352 -2.38 -26.16 -8.53
C ILE A 352 -2.78 -26.23 -7.05
N GLY A 353 -2.02 -25.57 -6.17
CA GLY A 353 -2.31 -25.50 -4.74
C GLY A 353 -3.67 -24.87 -4.43
N LEU A 354 -3.99 -23.73 -5.04
CA LEU A 354 -5.30 -23.07 -4.88
C LEU A 354 -6.45 -23.92 -5.42
N LEU A 355 -6.27 -24.58 -6.57
CA LEU A 355 -7.30 -25.43 -7.16
C LEU A 355 -7.55 -26.70 -6.36
N ARG A 356 -6.50 -27.35 -5.83
CA ARG A 356 -6.61 -28.62 -5.09
C ARG A 356 -6.99 -28.44 -3.62
N HIS A 357 -6.42 -27.44 -2.97
CA HIS A 357 -6.47 -27.29 -1.51
C HIS A 357 -7.23 -26.04 -1.06
N GLY A 358 -7.48 -25.08 -1.95
CA GLY A 358 -8.27 -23.88 -1.66
C GLY A 358 -9.74 -24.19 -1.42
N ARG A 359 -10.35 -23.52 -0.43
CA ARG A 359 -11.80 -23.62 -0.20
C ARG A 359 -12.55 -22.94 -1.33
N VAL A 360 -13.64 -23.55 -1.80
CA VAL A 360 -14.45 -23.04 -2.93
C VAL A 360 -14.96 -21.61 -2.71
N LYS A 361 -15.25 -21.24 -1.47
CA LYS A 361 -15.70 -19.90 -1.10
C LYS A 361 -14.59 -18.83 -1.15
N ASP A 362 -13.34 -19.24 -1.01
CA ASP A 362 -12.17 -18.39 -0.79
C ASP A 362 -11.34 -18.19 -2.07
N THR A 363 -11.78 -18.77 -3.19
CA THR A 363 -11.10 -18.68 -4.50
C THR A 363 -12.10 -18.37 -5.59
N ALA A 364 -11.87 -17.30 -6.34
CA ALA A 364 -12.63 -16.96 -7.55
C ALA A 364 -11.90 -17.48 -8.79
N LEU A 365 -12.66 -18.04 -9.73
CA LEU A 365 -12.17 -18.58 -11.01
C LEU A 365 -13.01 -18.00 -12.14
N HIS A 366 -12.36 -17.31 -13.06
CA HIS A 366 -13.01 -16.67 -14.20
C HIS A 366 -12.44 -17.22 -15.51
N VAL A 367 -13.33 -17.68 -16.38
CA VAL A 367 -13.01 -18.10 -17.75
C VAL A 367 -13.52 -17.03 -18.70
N PHE A 368 -12.64 -16.59 -19.58
CA PHE A 368 -12.96 -15.70 -20.68
C PHE A 368 -12.94 -16.54 -21.95
N SER A 369 -13.98 -16.40 -22.76
CA SER A 369 -14.10 -17.07 -24.05
C SER A 369 -14.06 -16.04 -25.17
N ASP A 370 -13.53 -16.42 -26.33
CA ASP A 370 -13.57 -15.61 -27.54
C ASP A 370 -14.99 -15.53 -28.17
N ALA A 371 -15.08 -14.89 -29.34
CA ALA A 371 -16.34 -14.69 -30.06
C ALA A 371 -17.01 -16.01 -30.50
N ASP A 372 -16.24 -17.09 -30.65
CA ASP A 372 -16.73 -18.41 -31.04
C ASP A 372 -17.13 -19.27 -29.82
N GLY A 373 -17.01 -18.72 -28.61
CA GLY A 373 -17.33 -19.40 -27.35
C GLY A 373 -16.21 -20.29 -26.83
N GLU A 374 -15.04 -20.27 -27.47
CA GLU A 374 -13.89 -21.05 -27.05
C GLU A 374 -13.18 -20.37 -25.88
N PRO A 375 -12.83 -21.10 -24.81
CA PRO A 375 -12.07 -20.52 -23.71
C PRO A 375 -10.74 -19.98 -24.26
N SER A 376 -10.35 -18.79 -23.84
CA SER A 376 -9.16 -18.07 -24.31
C SER A 376 -8.28 -17.54 -23.18
N LEU A 377 -8.85 -17.30 -21.99
CA LEU A 377 -8.10 -16.86 -20.80
C LEU A 377 -8.73 -17.38 -19.50
N LEU A 378 -7.89 -17.75 -18.53
CA LEU A 378 -8.27 -18.19 -17.19
C LEU A 378 -7.66 -17.26 -16.12
N VAL A 379 -8.46 -16.79 -15.17
CA VAL A 379 -8.02 -15.94 -14.06
C VAL A 379 -8.39 -16.57 -12.71
N LEU A 380 -7.41 -16.69 -11.82
CA LEU A 380 -7.53 -17.25 -10.47
C LEU A 380 -7.23 -16.18 -9.41
N THR A 381 -8.16 -15.97 -8.47
CA THR A 381 -8.01 -14.98 -7.39
C THR A 381 -8.21 -15.61 -6.02
N ASP A 382 -7.29 -15.38 -5.07
CA ASP A 382 -7.44 -15.75 -3.65
C ASP A 382 -8.11 -14.60 -2.87
N LEU A 383 -9.36 -14.82 -2.46
CA LEU A 383 -10.20 -13.81 -1.81
C LEU A 383 -9.82 -13.56 -0.34
N ARG A 384 -9.05 -14.45 0.29
CA ARG A 384 -8.66 -14.29 1.71
C ARG A 384 -7.65 -13.18 1.91
N ARG A 385 -6.86 -12.91 0.87
CA ARG A 385 -5.75 -11.96 0.96
C ARG A 385 -6.22 -10.52 0.73
N ALA A 386 -7.49 -10.29 0.34
CA ALA A 386 -8.05 -8.97 0.05
C ALA A 386 -8.51 -8.12 1.24
N ALA A 387 -8.54 -8.70 2.43
CA ALA A 387 -9.08 -8.05 3.62
C ALA A 387 -8.03 -7.82 4.72
N VAL A 388 -6.74 -7.78 4.38
CA VAL A 388 -5.66 -8.01 5.35
C VAL A 388 -4.69 -6.83 5.43
N ASP A 389 -5.10 -5.67 5.94
CA ASP A 389 -4.09 -4.65 6.31
C ASP A 389 -4.46 -3.94 7.62
N GLU A 390 -3.42 -3.61 8.40
CA GLU A 390 -3.45 -3.08 9.78
C GLU A 390 -3.87 -4.07 10.90
N ASP A 391 -5.09 -4.62 10.88
CA ASP A 391 -5.69 -5.36 12.02
C ASP A 391 -4.94 -6.63 12.47
N ILE A 392 -4.19 -7.22 11.54
CA ILE A 392 -3.45 -8.48 11.72
C ILE A 392 -2.03 -8.23 12.24
N ARG A 393 -1.44 -7.06 11.96
CA ARG A 393 -0.12 -6.68 12.52
C ARG A 393 -0.21 -6.43 14.02
N GLN A 394 -1.41 -6.19 14.55
CA GLN A 394 -1.65 -5.84 15.95
C GLN A 394 -1.78 -7.05 16.88
N THR A 395 -2.25 -8.18 16.36
CA THR A 395 -2.41 -9.43 17.13
C THR A 395 -1.20 -10.36 17.01
N TRP A 396 -0.41 -10.21 15.95
CA TRP A 396 0.71 -11.08 15.62
C TRP A 396 2.06 -10.37 15.80
N THR A 397 2.98 -11.02 16.52
CA THR A 397 4.40 -10.66 16.53
C THR A 397 5.25 -11.81 15.98
N PRO A 398 6.38 -11.52 15.31
CA PRO A 398 7.33 -12.54 14.88
C PRO A 398 8.11 -13.19 16.04
N ASN A 399 8.05 -12.63 17.25
CA ASN A 399 8.75 -13.13 18.43
C ASN A 399 7.82 -14.02 19.28
N ASP A 400 8.37 -15.07 19.87
CA ASP A 400 7.62 -16.15 20.51
C ASP A 400 7.13 -15.84 21.94
N ASP A 401 7.45 -14.65 22.49
CA ASP A 401 7.17 -14.33 23.90
C ASP A 401 5.91 -13.48 24.08
N ALA A 402 5.05 -13.90 25.00
CA ALA A 402 3.85 -13.16 25.40
C ALA A 402 4.25 -11.92 26.21
N VAL A 403 3.76 -10.76 25.80
CA VAL A 403 4.04 -9.47 26.45
C VAL A 403 2.90 -9.11 27.42
N PRO A 404 3.18 -8.87 28.71
CA PRO A 404 2.21 -8.31 29.65
C PRO A 404 1.73 -6.91 29.26
N LEU A 405 0.43 -6.65 29.42
CA LEU A 405 -0.24 -5.41 29.02
C LEU A 405 0.30 -4.19 29.77
N ASP A 406 0.52 -4.33 31.08
CA ASP A 406 1.03 -3.28 31.95
C ASP A 406 2.49 -2.91 31.63
N GLN A 407 3.33 -3.92 31.39
CA GLN A 407 4.72 -3.72 30.97
C GLN A 407 4.79 -2.98 29.64
N HIS A 408 3.98 -3.39 28.64
CA HIS A 408 3.92 -2.72 27.35
C HIS A 408 3.48 -1.26 27.50
N ALA A 409 2.40 -1.03 28.23
CA ALA A 409 1.88 0.32 28.46
C ALA A 409 2.90 1.25 29.14
N ASP A 410 3.66 0.76 30.13
CA ASP A 410 4.72 1.53 30.78
C ASP A 410 5.88 1.84 29.82
N ALA A 411 6.30 0.86 29.02
CA ALA A 411 7.35 1.06 28.03
C ALA A 411 6.94 2.09 26.96
N VAL A 412 5.68 2.05 26.49
CA VAL A 412 5.14 3.03 25.52
C VAL A 412 5.04 4.42 26.15
N ALA A 413 4.60 4.53 27.41
CA ALA A 413 4.55 5.80 28.13
C ALA A 413 5.94 6.45 28.23
N GLU A 414 6.97 5.68 28.64
CA GLU A 414 8.34 6.17 28.73
C GLU A 414 8.91 6.54 27.36
N ALA A 415 8.67 5.73 26.33
CA ALA A 415 9.10 6.02 24.97
C ALA A 415 8.45 7.30 24.41
N ALA A 416 7.14 7.48 24.60
CA ALA A 416 6.40 8.65 24.13
C ALA A 416 6.86 9.93 24.86
N GLY A 417 7.02 9.87 26.18
CA GLY A 417 7.57 10.97 26.97
C GLY A 417 9.00 11.32 26.59
N GLY A 418 9.84 10.30 26.36
CA GLY A 418 11.20 10.47 25.87
C GLY A 418 11.24 11.15 24.50
N LEU A 419 10.39 10.74 23.55
CA LEU A 419 10.28 11.40 22.25
C LEU A 419 9.94 12.88 22.41
N GLY A 420 8.92 13.22 23.21
CA GLY A 420 8.53 14.60 23.47
C GLY A 420 9.68 15.45 24.03
N GLN A 421 10.45 14.91 24.99
CA GLN A 421 11.62 15.60 25.55
C GLN A 421 12.71 15.87 24.50
N HIS A 422 13.07 14.87 23.69
CA HIS A 422 14.10 15.03 22.66
C HIS A 422 13.66 15.99 21.54
N LEU A 423 12.36 16.06 21.29
CA LEU A 423 11.76 16.98 20.33
C LEU A 423 11.51 18.38 20.92
N GLY A 424 11.79 18.59 22.21
CA GLY A 424 11.65 19.87 22.89
C GLY A 424 10.20 20.35 22.93
N LEU A 425 9.28 19.43 23.21
CA LEU A 425 7.90 19.76 23.58
C LEU A 425 7.82 20.28 25.02
N ASP A 426 6.74 20.96 25.33
CA ASP A 426 6.53 21.55 26.66
C ASP A 426 6.11 20.46 27.67
N ASP A 427 6.37 20.68 28.96
CA ASP A 427 6.06 19.71 30.03
C ASP A 427 4.59 19.20 30.01
N PRO A 428 3.56 20.04 29.75
CA PRO A 428 2.18 19.57 29.63
C PRO A 428 1.95 18.58 28.48
N GLU A 429 2.56 18.80 27.33
CA GLU A 429 2.43 17.92 26.15
C GLU A 429 3.15 16.60 26.37
N ILE A 430 4.35 16.64 26.98
CA ILE A 430 5.10 15.45 27.39
C ILE A 430 4.28 14.62 28.39
N HIS A 431 3.63 15.28 29.36
CA HIS A 431 2.78 14.61 30.33
C HIS A 431 1.58 13.93 29.66
N VAL A 432 0.91 14.61 28.73
CA VAL A 432 -0.19 14.04 27.93
C VAL A 432 0.28 12.84 27.11
N LEU A 433 1.44 12.92 26.45
CA LEU A 433 2.01 11.80 25.69
C LEU A 433 2.30 10.58 26.57
N ARG A 434 2.83 10.80 27.79
CA ARG A 434 3.06 9.71 28.76
C ARG A 434 1.74 9.06 29.19
N LEU A 435 0.72 9.86 29.52
CA LEU A 435 -0.61 9.35 29.88
C LEU A 435 -1.27 8.60 28.72
N ALA A 436 -1.21 9.15 27.50
CA ALA A 436 -1.76 8.48 26.32
C ALA A 436 -1.02 7.17 26.04
N GLY A 437 0.31 7.14 26.15
CA GLY A 437 1.10 5.90 26.06
C GLY A 437 0.70 4.86 27.11
N ARG A 438 0.44 5.30 28.35
CA ARG A 438 0.01 4.42 29.44
C ARG A 438 -1.38 3.81 29.21
N HIS A 439 -2.28 4.54 28.55
CA HIS A 439 -3.69 4.15 28.44
C HIS A 439 -4.14 3.73 27.02
N HIS A 440 -3.27 3.79 26.01
CA HIS A 440 -3.65 3.53 24.61
C HIS A 440 -4.27 2.14 24.35
N ASP A 441 -3.89 1.18 25.19
CA ASP A 441 -4.20 -0.24 25.04
C ASP A 441 -5.08 -0.78 26.17
N ASP A 442 -5.58 0.07 27.08
CA ASP A 442 -6.40 -0.34 28.24
C ASP A 442 -7.60 -1.20 27.83
N GLY A 443 -8.22 -0.88 26.70
CA GLY A 443 -9.36 -1.61 26.17
C GLY A 443 -9.05 -3.05 25.78
N LYS A 444 -7.76 -3.43 25.62
CA LYS A 444 -7.36 -4.83 25.45
C LYS A 444 -7.68 -5.67 26.68
N ALA A 445 -7.88 -5.06 27.85
CA ALA A 445 -8.31 -5.75 29.06
C ALA A 445 -9.74 -6.32 28.97
N ASP A 446 -10.52 -6.00 27.93
CA ASP A 446 -11.82 -6.61 27.69
C ASP A 446 -11.71 -8.14 27.67
N PRO A 447 -12.48 -8.88 28.48
CA PRO A 447 -12.38 -10.34 28.58
C PRO A 447 -12.53 -11.05 27.24
N ARG A 448 -13.35 -10.52 26.33
CA ARG A 448 -13.54 -11.09 25.00
C ARG A 448 -12.29 -10.90 24.16
N PHE A 449 -11.63 -9.75 24.25
CA PHE A 449 -10.37 -9.50 23.54
C PHE A 449 -9.21 -10.33 24.11
N GLN A 450 -9.13 -10.51 25.44
CA GLN A 450 -8.14 -11.40 26.05
C GLN A 450 -8.32 -12.86 25.65
N ALA A 451 -9.56 -13.32 25.45
CA ALA A 451 -9.82 -14.66 24.89
C ALA A 451 -9.29 -14.79 23.44
N VAL A 452 -9.38 -13.73 22.63
CA VAL A 452 -8.78 -13.69 21.29
C VAL A 452 -7.26 -13.79 21.35
N LEU A 453 -6.62 -13.08 22.29
CA LEU A 453 -5.17 -13.16 22.51
C LEU A 453 -4.73 -14.51 23.09
N GLY A 454 -5.66 -15.35 23.54
CA GLY A 454 -5.39 -16.67 24.07
C GLY A 454 -4.91 -16.67 25.52
N ARG A 455 -5.19 -15.61 26.28
CA ARG A 455 -4.93 -15.54 27.73
C ARG A 455 -5.66 -16.69 28.45
N ARG A 456 -4.97 -17.33 29.40
CA ARG A 456 -5.58 -18.33 30.30
C ARG A 456 -5.95 -17.70 31.63
N ASP A 457 -6.90 -18.30 32.33
CA ASP A 457 -7.30 -17.85 33.66
C ASP A 457 -6.11 -17.92 34.63
N GLY A 458 -5.84 -16.80 35.30
CA GLY A 458 -4.70 -16.66 36.23
C GLY A 458 -3.45 -16.05 35.60
N ASP A 459 -3.34 -15.99 34.27
CA ASP A 459 -2.21 -15.33 33.60
C ASP A 459 -2.37 -13.79 33.65
N PRO A 460 -1.26 -13.02 33.57
CA PRO A 460 -1.31 -11.58 33.35
C PRO A 460 -2.14 -11.20 32.11
N LEU A 461 -2.68 -9.99 32.09
CA LEU A 461 -3.30 -9.45 30.87
C LEU A 461 -2.23 -9.32 29.79
N LEU A 462 -2.58 -9.70 28.56
CA LEU A 462 -1.64 -9.71 27.44
C LEU A 462 -1.84 -8.48 26.57
N ALA A 463 -0.74 -7.87 26.11
CA ALA A 463 -0.74 -6.86 25.07
C ALA A 463 -0.85 -7.49 23.67
N LYS A 464 -0.22 -8.66 23.48
CA LYS A 464 -0.10 -9.38 22.20
C LYS A 464 -0.06 -10.89 22.41
N SER A 465 -0.37 -11.65 21.36
CA SER A 465 -0.37 -13.11 21.38
C SER A 465 0.90 -13.70 20.76
N ALA A 466 1.35 -14.83 21.26
CA ALA A 466 2.34 -15.66 20.59
C ALA A 466 1.63 -16.49 19.50
N THR A 467 2.06 -16.38 18.24
CA THR A 467 1.89 -17.40 17.18
C THR A 467 0.51 -17.66 16.53
N ARG A 468 -0.44 -16.72 16.47
CA ARG A 468 -1.68 -16.91 15.66
C ARG A 468 -1.62 -16.23 14.30
N GLY A 469 -2.05 -16.95 13.25
CA GLY A 469 -2.08 -16.46 11.87
C GLY A 469 -3.38 -15.73 11.52
N PRO A 470 -3.44 -15.02 10.37
CA PRO A 470 -4.56 -14.17 9.96
C PRO A 470 -5.95 -14.84 9.98
N SER A 471 -6.02 -16.12 9.60
CA SER A 471 -7.27 -16.86 9.50
C SER A 471 -7.78 -17.40 10.83
N SER A 472 -6.90 -17.56 11.83
CA SER A 472 -7.30 -17.96 13.19
C SER A 472 -7.89 -16.78 13.97
N ASP A 473 -7.46 -15.55 13.68
CA ASP A 473 -7.88 -14.36 14.44
C ASP A 473 -9.33 -13.96 14.18
N ALA A 474 -9.78 -13.98 12.92
CA ALA A 474 -11.17 -13.67 12.60
C ALA A 474 -12.15 -14.70 13.21
N ALA A 475 -11.77 -15.98 13.20
CA ALA A 475 -12.55 -17.03 13.85
C ALA A 475 -12.56 -16.87 15.38
N ALA A 476 -11.40 -16.59 15.98
CA ALA A 476 -11.27 -16.38 17.42
C ALA A 476 -12.10 -15.18 17.91
N ARG A 477 -12.08 -14.05 17.18
CA ARG A 477 -12.92 -12.86 17.48
C ARG A 477 -14.40 -13.19 17.49
N SER A 478 -14.88 -13.93 16.47
CA SER A 478 -16.27 -14.37 16.41
C SER A 478 -16.64 -15.33 17.54
N THR A 479 -15.77 -16.28 17.88
CA THR A 479 -16.00 -17.21 19.01
C THR A 479 -15.99 -16.49 20.36
N ALA A 480 -15.18 -15.44 20.51
CA ALA A 480 -15.12 -14.63 21.73
C ALA A 480 -16.30 -13.64 21.88
N GLY A 481 -17.20 -13.55 20.90
CA GLY A 481 -18.35 -12.64 20.95
C GLY A 481 -18.02 -11.17 20.69
N LEU A 482 -16.87 -10.87 20.06
CA LEU A 482 -16.58 -9.51 19.61
C LEU A 482 -17.36 -9.20 18.33
N PRO A 483 -18.08 -8.06 18.26
CA PRO A 483 -18.76 -7.68 17.02
C PRO A 483 -17.73 -7.36 15.91
N PRO A 484 -18.10 -7.53 14.64
CA PRO A 484 -17.25 -7.15 13.51
C PRO A 484 -16.78 -5.70 13.63
N GLY A 485 -15.49 -5.47 13.41
CA GLY A 485 -14.88 -4.13 13.51
C GLY A 485 -14.75 -3.58 14.93
N TRP A 486 -14.88 -4.41 15.98
CA TRP A 486 -14.61 -3.98 17.36
C TRP A 486 -13.16 -3.50 17.52
N ARG A 487 -13.00 -2.38 18.22
CA ARG A 487 -11.72 -1.65 18.38
C ARG A 487 -11.36 -1.50 19.84
N HIS A 488 -10.12 -1.87 20.20
CA HIS A 488 -9.64 -1.70 21.58
C HIS A 488 -9.40 -0.22 21.88
N GLU A 489 -9.01 0.59 20.89
CA GLU A 489 -8.85 2.03 21.10
C GLU A 489 -10.17 2.71 21.48
N GLN A 490 -11.30 2.28 20.91
CA GLN A 490 -12.63 2.78 21.30
C GLN A 490 -12.94 2.45 22.75
N ARG A 491 -12.68 1.21 23.19
CA ARG A 491 -12.90 0.82 24.58
C ARG A 491 -11.98 1.61 25.53
N SER A 492 -10.71 1.78 25.15
CA SER A 492 -9.70 2.50 25.92
C SER A 492 -10.10 3.95 26.20
N VAL A 493 -10.84 4.61 25.28
CA VAL A 493 -11.39 5.96 25.51
C VAL A 493 -12.27 6.02 26.77
N LEU A 494 -13.12 5.02 27.03
CA LEU A 494 -13.94 5.00 28.26
C LEU A 494 -13.09 4.81 29.51
N ASP A 495 -12.07 3.96 29.41
CA ASP A 495 -11.17 3.69 30.52
C ASP A 495 -10.36 4.96 30.85
N VAL A 496 -9.90 5.71 29.84
CA VAL A 496 -9.31 7.06 30.01
C VAL A 496 -10.31 8.04 30.62
N TRP A 497 -11.54 8.09 30.12
CA TRP A 497 -12.57 9.03 30.58
C TRP A 497 -12.83 8.91 32.08
N ARG A 498 -12.73 7.69 32.61
CA ARG A 498 -12.94 7.37 34.03
C ARG A 498 -11.71 7.58 34.89
N GLN A 499 -10.51 7.36 34.36
CA GLN A 499 -9.27 7.29 35.14
C GLN A 499 -8.44 8.57 35.09
N VAL A 500 -8.46 9.28 33.96
CA VAL A 500 -7.61 10.46 33.75
C VAL A 500 -8.36 11.73 34.19
N PRO A 501 -7.78 12.56 35.08
CA PRO A 501 -8.39 13.81 35.51
C PRO A 501 -8.22 14.95 34.49
N ASP A 502 -9.05 15.97 34.62
CA ASP A 502 -8.86 17.25 33.91
C ASP A 502 -7.60 17.97 34.41
N PRO A 503 -6.96 18.80 33.56
CA PRO A 503 -7.36 19.16 32.19
C PRO A 503 -6.89 18.17 31.09
N ALA A 504 -6.12 17.13 31.43
CA ALA A 504 -5.50 16.24 30.45
C ALA A 504 -6.49 15.25 29.79
N ARG A 505 -7.60 14.93 30.46
CA ARG A 505 -8.56 13.89 30.06
C ARG A 505 -8.94 13.94 28.57
N ARG A 506 -9.38 15.10 28.07
CA ARG A 506 -9.88 15.23 26.69
C ARG A 506 -8.80 14.95 25.66
N LEU A 507 -7.62 15.54 25.84
CA LEU A 507 -6.51 15.37 24.90
C LEU A 507 -5.95 13.95 24.94
N VAL A 508 -5.84 13.33 26.14
CA VAL A 508 -5.44 11.92 26.27
C VAL A 508 -6.47 11.00 25.61
N ALA A 509 -7.76 11.23 25.83
CA ALA A 509 -8.84 10.43 25.21
C ALA A 509 -8.80 10.54 23.68
N ARG A 510 -8.57 11.75 23.14
CA ARG A 510 -8.40 11.98 21.70
C ARG A 510 -7.25 11.12 21.15
N LEU A 511 -6.06 11.25 21.72
CA LEU A 511 -4.87 10.52 21.25
C LEU A 511 -5.05 9.01 21.35
N VAL A 512 -5.62 8.52 22.45
CA VAL A 512 -5.89 7.08 22.64
C VAL A 512 -6.88 6.56 21.59
N GLY A 513 -7.99 7.26 21.38
CA GLY A 513 -9.03 6.85 20.44
C GLY A 513 -8.63 6.95 18.95
N THR A 514 -7.55 7.68 18.63
CA THR A 514 -7.03 7.83 17.26
C THR A 514 -5.70 7.13 17.01
N THR A 515 -5.19 6.34 17.95
CA THR A 515 -3.96 5.53 17.81
C THR A 515 -3.88 4.76 16.48
N HIS A 516 -4.98 4.10 16.10
CA HIS A 516 -5.10 3.37 14.83
C HIS A 516 -5.80 4.18 13.73
N GLY A 517 -6.13 5.44 13.99
CA GLY A 517 -6.76 6.37 13.05
C GLY A 517 -8.26 6.19 12.87
N HIS A 518 -8.86 5.10 13.35
CA HIS A 518 -10.29 4.83 13.16
C HIS A 518 -11.19 5.85 13.84
N GLY A 519 -10.86 6.29 15.07
CA GLY A 519 -11.65 7.28 15.80
C GLY A 519 -11.69 8.68 15.18
N ARG A 520 -10.85 8.99 14.16
CA ARG A 520 -10.79 10.34 13.56
C ARG A 520 -12.10 10.78 12.91
N GLY A 521 -12.84 9.83 12.33
CA GLY A 521 -14.14 10.07 11.69
C GLY A 521 -15.35 9.69 12.56
N GLY A 522 -15.12 9.10 13.72
CA GLY A 522 -16.13 8.43 14.55
C GLY A 522 -15.85 6.95 14.72
N PHE A 523 -16.55 6.30 15.65
CA PHE A 523 -16.40 4.88 15.91
C PHE A 523 -17.55 4.04 15.32
N PRO A 524 -17.30 2.77 14.95
CA PRO A 524 -18.31 1.92 14.32
C PRO A 524 -19.35 1.37 15.30
N HIS A 525 -19.05 1.37 16.61
CA HIS A 525 -19.91 0.78 17.65
C HIS A 525 -20.50 1.86 18.55
N ASN A 526 -21.74 1.66 18.97
CA ASN A 526 -22.32 2.44 20.06
C ASN A 526 -21.98 1.76 21.41
N ALA A 527 -22.38 2.37 22.53
CA ALA A 527 -22.08 1.84 23.86
C ALA A 527 -22.59 0.39 24.09
N ALA A 528 -23.79 0.06 23.58
CA ALA A 528 -24.37 -1.27 23.74
C ALA A 528 -23.56 -2.34 23.01
N THR A 529 -23.21 -2.11 21.74
CA THR A 529 -22.44 -3.08 20.96
C THR A 529 -20.99 -3.15 21.42
N LEU A 530 -20.40 -2.02 21.82
CA LEU A 530 -19.03 -1.97 22.34
C LEU A 530 -18.88 -2.79 23.61
N LEU A 531 -19.83 -2.70 24.54
CA LEU A 531 -19.78 -3.32 25.87
C LEU A 531 -20.46 -4.69 25.94
N ASP A 532 -21.14 -5.14 24.88
CA ASP A 532 -22.02 -6.31 24.88
C ASP A 532 -23.06 -6.25 26.02
N MET A 533 -23.77 -5.12 26.07
CA MET A 533 -24.81 -4.84 27.04
C MET A 533 -26.11 -4.48 26.32
N THR A 534 -27.24 -4.75 26.97
CA THR A 534 -28.52 -4.17 26.55
C THR A 534 -28.50 -2.66 26.73
N ASN A 535 -29.30 -1.93 25.94
CA ASN A 535 -29.46 -0.48 26.13
C ASN A 535 -29.93 -0.13 27.56
N ASP A 536 -30.78 -0.99 28.13
CA ASP A 536 -31.17 -0.90 29.53
C ASP A 536 -29.98 -1.32 30.41
N GLY A 537 -29.50 -0.40 31.24
CA GLY A 537 -28.36 -0.62 32.14
C GLY A 537 -27.00 -0.16 31.61
N LEU A 538 -26.96 0.55 30.48
CA LEU A 538 -25.71 1.16 30.01
C LEU A 538 -25.17 2.19 31.01
N PRO A 539 -23.86 2.20 31.28
CA PRO A 539 -23.21 3.29 31.99
C PRO A 539 -23.49 4.64 31.30
N ALA A 540 -23.82 5.65 32.10
CA ALA A 540 -24.19 6.98 31.58
C ALA A 540 -23.05 7.61 30.77
N ASP A 541 -21.82 7.47 31.24
CA ASP A 541 -20.62 7.96 30.56
C ASP A 541 -20.40 7.30 29.19
N ALA A 542 -20.64 5.99 29.07
CA ALA A 542 -20.53 5.29 27.79
C ALA A 542 -21.61 5.74 26.81
N LYS A 543 -22.83 5.96 27.30
CA LYS A 543 -23.94 6.46 26.49
C LYS A 543 -23.67 7.88 25.99
N GLU A 544 -23.23 8.77 26.87
CA GLU A 544 -22.84 10.14 26.52
C GLU A 544 -21.73 10.11 25.45
N MET A 545 -20.66 9.33 25.70
CA MET A 545 -19.50 9.23 24.82
C MET A 545 -19.81 8.73 23.41
N PHE A 546 -20.59 7.64 23.27
CA PHE A 546 -20.73 6.95 21.97
C PHE A 546 -22.14 6.92 21.38
N ASN A 547 -23.15 7.43 22.09
CA ASN A 547 -24.52 7.49 21.57
C ASN A 547 -25.04 8.93 21.44
N GLU A 548 -24.50 9.88 22.21
CA GLU A 548 -25.03 11.25 22.30
C GLU A 548 -24.10 12.32 21.69
N GLY A 549 -22.97 11.91 21.10
CA GLY A 549 -22.11 12.78 20.29
C GLY A 549 -20.89 13.37 21.01
N GLU A 550 -20.63 12.98 22.27
CA GLU A 550 -19.51 13.55 23.04
C GLU A 550 -18.15 13.17 22.44
N TRP A 551 -17.99 12.00 21.82
CA TRP A 551 -16.77 11.67 21.08
C TRP A 551 -16.54 12.62 19.91
N GLU A 552 -17.55 12.83 19.07
CA GLU A 552 -17.48 13.73 17.92
C GLU A 552 -17.15 15.17 18.36
N GLN A 553 -17.81 15.65 19.42
CA GLN A 553 -17.52 16.97 20.00
C GLN A 553 -16.09 17.05 20.53
N LEU A 554 -15.59 16.00 21.20
CA LEU A 554 -14.21 15.94 21.68
C LEU A 554 -13.19 16.02 20.55
N VAL A 555 -13.45 15.33 19.45
CA VAL A 555 -12.62 15.40 18.24
C VAL A 555 -12.60 16.82 17.66
N GLU A 556 -13.76 17.46 17.51
CA GLU A 556 -13.87 18.81 16.97
C GLU A 556 -13.22 19.86 17.89
N ASP A 557 -13.47 19.80 19.19
CA ASP A 557 -12.91 20.73 20.18
C ASP A 557 -11.38 20.66 20.21
N THR A 558 -10.82 19.44 20.16
CA THR A 558 -9.36 19.27 20.19
C THR A 558 -8.71 19.76 18.90
N ASP A 559 -9.35 19.56 17.74
CA ASP A 559 -8.90 20.11 16.47
C ASP A 559 -8.99 21.64 16.43
N GLU A 560 -10.03 22.25 17.03
CA GLU A 560 -10.18 23.70 17.14
C GLU A 560 -9.16 24.33 18.10
N GLN A 561 -8.92 23.69 19.25
CA GLN A 561 -8.04 24.21 20.30
C GLN A 561 -6.55 24.07 19.95
N HIS A 562 -6.16 22.94 19.37
CA HIS A 562 -4.75 22.62 19.11
C HIS A 562 -4.36 22.75 17.62
N GLY A 563 -5.33 22.68 16.72
CA GLY A 563 -5.10 22.60 15.29
C GLY A 563 -4.83 21.17 14.81
N VAL A 564 -5.38 20.83 13.64
CA VAL A 564 -5.29 19.48 13.04
C VAL A 564 -3.85 18.97 12.86
N TRP A 565 -2.89 19.86 12.58
CA TRP A 565 -1.50 19.48 12.39
C TRP A 565 -0.81 19.14 13.70
N ALA A 566 -1.11 19.86 14.77
CA ALA A 566 -0.58 19.55 16.10
C ALA A 566 -1.15 18.22 16.58
N MET A 567 -2.45 17.98 16.36
CA MET A 567 -3.09 16.72 16.66
C MET A 567 -2.47 15.56 15.88
N ALA A 568 -2.36 15.68 14.56
CA ALA A 568 -1.72 14.66 13.73
C ALA A 568 -0.26 14.39 14.15
N TYR A 569 0.47 15.43 14.58
CA TYR A 569 1.83 15.30 15.08
C TYR A 569 1.89 14.50 16.39
N LEU A 570 1.07 14.84 17.39
CA LEU A 570 1.02 14.12 18.67
C LEU A 570 0.57 12.66 18.50
N GLU A 571 -0.41 12.42 17.63
CA GLU A 571 -0.84 11.07 17.25
C GLU A 571 0.30 10.27 16.61
N ALA A 572 1.06 10.89 15.72
CA ALA A 572 2.21 10.27 15.08
C ALA A 572 3.33 9.94 16.09
N LEU A 573 3.56 10.79 17.09
CA LEU A 573 4.53 10.52 18.16
C LEU A 573 4.11 9.33 19.02
N LEU A 574 2.83 9.26 19.41
CA LEU A 574 2.30 8.13 20.17
C LEU A 574 2.40 6.82 19.37
N ARG A 575 2.00 6.85 18.09
CA ARG A 575 2.09 5.68 17.21
C ARG A 575 3.54 5.26 16.94
N ALA A 576 4.47 6.21 16.86
CA ALA A 576 5.90 5.92 16.75
C ALA A 576 6.46 5.28 18.01
N ALA A 577 6.04 5.75 19.19
CA ALA A 577 6.42 5.16 20.48
C ALA A 577 5.94 3.71 20.60
N ASP A 578 4.65 3.45 20.36
CA ASP A 578 4.08 2.10 20.39
C ASP A 578 4.76 1.19 19.37
N GLY A 579 4.91 1.65 18.11
CA GLY A 579 5.59 0.88 17.06
C GLY A 579 7.03 0.51 17.43
N ARG A 580 7.78 1.42 18.08
CA ARG A 580 9.15 1.17 18.53
C ARG A 580 9.21 0.12 19.65
N VAL A 581 8.38 0.27 20.68
CA VAL A 581 8.34 -0.67 21.83
C VAL A 581 7.89 -2.06 21.36
N SER A 582 6.84 -2.07 20.54
CA SER A 582 6.32 -3.26 19.88
C SER A 582 7.38 -4.04 19.09
N ALA A 583 8.28 -3.34 18.38
CA ALA A 583 9.34 -3.96 17.61
C ALA A 583 10.52 -4.46 18.47
N ALA A 584 10.71 -3.89 19.67
CA ALA A 584 11.77 -4.24 20.60
C ALA A 584 11.43 -5.45 21.50
N GLY A 585 10.17 -5.89 21.54
CA GLY A 585 9.72 -6.99 22.40
C GLY A 585 9.30 -6.59 23.82
N SER A 586 9.06 -5.28 24.03
CA SER A 586 8.59 -4.63 25.27
C SER A 586 9.60 -4.43 26.39
#